data_AF-A0A4Z2EEH3-F1
#
_entry.id   AF-A0A4Z2EEH3-F1
#
_cell.length_a   1.000
_cell.length_b   1.000
_cell.length_c   1.000
_cell.angle_alpha   90.00
_cell.angle_beta   90.00
_cell.angle_gamma   90.00
#
_symmetry.space_group_name_H-M   'P 1'
#
loop_
_entity.id
_entity.type
_entity.pdbx_description
1 polymer ?
#
loop_
_entity_poly.entity_id
_entity_poly.type
_entity_poly.pdbx_seq_one_letter_code
_entity_poly.pdbx_strand_id
1 'polypeptide(L)'
;MWSFIVASVLLTAELLAAASGWDNEPKETFTVTCPSSQAVSGLTSRYDNDMKDRLWEFSCKAFNVKRTCKWSRPVNEAWAPINFRCGANEVIAGVYSVYSNLFQDRKYGISFNERNKNCLL
;
A
#
# COMPACT_ATOMS: atom_id res chain seq x y z
N MET A 1 44.71 6.69 38.30
CA MET A 1 43.77 6.81 39.43
C MET A 1 42.72 7.81 39.01
N TRP A 2 41.51 7.32 38.64
CA TRP A 2 40.23 8.04 38.42
C TRP A 2 40.25 9.11 37.28
N SER A 3 39.38 9.12 36.26
CA SER A 3 37.93 9.18 36.39
C SER A 3 37.16 9.19 35.05
N PHE A 4 35.99 8.55 35.11
CA PHE A 4 34.71 8.83 34.44
C PHE A 4 34.57 8.73 32.91
N ILE A 5 33.99 7.58 32.53
CA ILE A 5 33.12 7.35 31.38
C ILE A 5 32.15 8.52 31.26
N VAL A 6 32.38 9.41 30.29
CA VAL A 6 31.29 10.16 29.66
C VAL A 6 31.06 9.50 28.31
N ALA A 7 30.52 8.28 28.36
CA ALA A 7 29.70 7.81 27.26
C ALA A 7 28.43 8.65 27.31
N SER A 8 28.53 9.90 26.85
CA SER A 8 27.37 10.63 26.38
C SER A 8 26.87 9.78 25.23
N VAL A 9 25.92 8.90 25.56
CA VAL A 9 24.97 8.34 24.62
C VAL A 9 24.36 9.58 23.98
N LEU A 10 24.97 10.01 22.88
CA LEU A 10 24.36 10.90 21.92
C LEU A 10 23.08 10.19 21.59
N LEU A 11 22.00 10.70 22.21
CA LEU A 11 20.63 10.29 22.03
C LEU A 11 20.50 10.06 20.54
N THR A 12 20.45 8.80 20.14
CA THR A 12 20.33 8.44 18.73
C THR A 12 19.12 9.21 18.26
N ALA A 13 19.30 10.04 17.24
CA ALA A 13 18.22 10.70 16.54
C ALA A 13 17.43 9.61 15.80
N GLU A 14 16.83 8.70 16.55
CA GLU A 14 15.87 7.75 16.08
C GLU A 14 14.55 8.14 16.73
N LEU A 15 13.51 8.14 15.90
CA LEU A 15 12.12 8.02 16.30
C LEU A 15 11.31 9.31 16.52
N LEU A 16 11.43 10.28 15.61
CA LEU A 16 10.29 11.13 15.25
C LEU A 16 10.22 11.34 13.72
N ALA A 17 10.40 10.27 12.94
CA ALA A 17 9.59 10.22 11.72
C ALA A 17 8.17 10.06 12.23
N ALA A 18 7.43 11.18 12.34
CA ALA A 18 5.98 11.10 12.48
C ALA A 18 5.52 10.11 11.42
N ALA A 19 4.95 8.98 11.84
CA ALA A 19 4.40 8.02 10.90
C ALA A 19 3.49 8.82 9.98
N SER A 20 3.89 8.99 8.72
CA SER A 20 3.05 9.65 7.74
C SER A 20 1.75 8.84 7.74
N GLY A 21 0.59 9.50 7.78
CA GLY A 21 -0.71 8.82 7.72
C GLY A 21 -0.98 8.18 6.35
N TRP A 22 0.08 7.90 5.58
CA TRP A 22 0.07 7.42 4.21
C TRP A 22 0.80 6.09 4.18
N ASP A 23 0.27 5.14 3.42
CA ASP A 23 0.83 3.80 3.28
C ASP A 23 1.99 3.73 2.25
N ASN A 24 2.32 4.87 1.63
CA ASN A 24 3.43 4.94 0.68
C ASN A 24 4.20 6.25 0.78
N GLU A 25 5.44 6.18 0.35
CA GLU A 25 6.27 7.34 0.08
C GLU A 25 6.16 7.77 -1.39
N PRO A 26 6.39 9.06 -1.69
CA PRO A 26 6.39 9.57 -3.06
C PRO A 26 7.50 8.90 -3.90
N LYS A 27 7.23 8.65 -5.17
CA LYS A 27 8.11 8.04 -6.18
C LYS A 27 8.61 6.62 -5.86
N GLU A 28 8.21 6.07 -4.72
CA GLU A 28 8.54 4.70 -4.32
C GLU A 28 7.47 3.70 -4.75
N THR A 29 7.89 2.45 -4.88
CA THR A 29 7.00 1.30 -5.06
C THR A 29 6.41 0.91 -3.71
N PHE A 30 5.13 0.57 -3.68
CA PHE A 30 4.48 0.08 -2.46
C PHE A 30 3.59 -1.12 -2.73
N THR A 31 3.31 -1.88 -1.68
CA THR A 31 2.31 -2.94 -1.66
C THR A 31 1.61 -2.94 -0.32
N VAL A 32 0.29 -2.83 -0.33
CA VAL A 32 -0.56 -2.88 0.85
C VAL A 32 -1.51 -4.05 0.72
N THR A 33 -1.66 -4.81 1.79
CA THR A 33 -2.61 -5.92 1.88
C THR A 33 -3.39 -5.81 3.17
N CYS A 34 -4.71 -5.95 3.09
CA CYS A 34 -5.53 -6.09 4.27
C CYS A 34 -5.21 -7.40 5.01
N PRO A 35 -5.27 -7.39 6.35
CA PRO A 35 -5.09 -8.61 7.13
C PRO A 35 -6.10 -9.70 6.75
N SER A 36 -5.80 -10.94 7.13
CA SER A 36 -6.69 -12.08 6.95
C SER A 36 -8.11 -11.79 7.45
N SER A 37 -9.11 -12.16 6.65
CA SER A 37 -10.54 -11.89 6.92
C SER A 37 -10.89 -10.40 6.95
N GLN A 38 -10.14 -9.57 6.23
CA GLN A 38 -10.47 -8.19 5.95
C GLN A 38 -10.38 -7.92 4.44
N ALA A 39 -11.12 -6.90 4.00
CA ALA A 39 -11.07 -6.39 2.64
C ALA A 39 -10.84 -4.88 2.67
N VAL A 40 -10.34 -4.34 1.57
CA VAL A 40 -10.23 -2.90 1.37
C VAL A 40 -11.64 -2.32 1.43
N SER A 41 -11.79 -1.32 2.29
CA SER A 41 -13.07 -0.67 2.62
C SER A 41 -13.04 0.84 2.40
N GLY A 42 -11.84 1.42 2.32
CA GLY A 42 -11.62 2.84 2.04
C GLY A 42 -10.31 3.03 1.29
N LEU A 43 -10.29 4.06 0.45
CA LEU A 43 -9.12 4.50 -0.29
C LEU A 43 -9.12 6.02 -0.30
N THR A 44 -8.11 6.61 0.33
CA THR A 44 -7.90 8.07 0.35
C THR A 44 -6.62 8.38 -0.39
N SER A 45 -6.58 9.53 -1.05
CA SER A 45 -5.37 9.97 -1.74
C SER A 45 -5.17 11.46 -1.66
N ARG A 46 -3.91 11.88 -1.61
CA ARG A 46 -3.50 13.29 -1.75
C ARG A 46 -2.45 13.39 -2.84
N TYR A 47 -2.66 14.31 -3.77
CA TYR A 47 -1.62 14.68 -4.73
C TYR A 47 -0.63 15.63 -4.07
N ASP A 48 0.65 15.27 -4.10
CA ASP A 48 1.75 16.09 -3.63
C ASP A 48 2.31 16.91 -4.81
N ASN A 49 2.18 18.24 -4.72
CA ASN A 49 2.59 19.15 -5.79
C ASN A 49 4.11 19.25 -5.94
N ASP A 50 4.89 19.02 -4.90
CA ASP A 50 6.35 19.16 -4.94
C ASP A 50 6.96 17.89 -5.53
N MET A 51 6.47 16.73 -5.07
CA MET A 51 6.91 15.44 -5.58
C MET A 51 6.27 15.06 -6.91
N LYS A 52 5.20 15.76 -7.31
CA LYS A 52 4.39 15.48 -8.51
C LYS A 52 3.84 14.06 -8.52
N ASP A 53 3.44 13.58 -7.35
CA ASP A 53 3.04 12.19 -7.17
C ASP A 53 1.98 12.05 -6.08
N ARG A 54 1.32 10.89 -6.01
CA ARG A 54 0.20 10.64 -5.12
C ARG A 54 0.62 9.81 -3.91
N LEU A 55 0.20 10.30 -2.75
CA LEU A 55 0.19 9.57 -1.49
C LEU A 55 -1.18 8.89 -1.32
N TRP A 56 -1.18 7.68 -0.78
CA TRP A 56 -2.33 6.80 -0.65
C TRP A 56 -2.45 6.31 0.79
N GLU A 57 -3.69 6.18 1.23
CA GLU A 57 -4.06 5.57 2.51
C GLU A 57 -5.19 4.56 2.23
N PHE A 58 -5.04 3.35 2.76
CA PHE A 58 -5.94 2.22 2.56
C PHE A 58 -6.55 1.81 3.90
N SER A 59 -7.87 1.75 3.96
CA SER A 59 -8.58 1.27 5.15
C SER A 59 -9.09 -0.15 4.93
N CYS A 60 -8.90 -1.01 5.93
CA CYS A 60 -9.39 -2.38 5.92
C CYS A 60 -10.56 -2.56 6.89
N LYS A 61 -11.52 -3.42 6.51
CA LYS A 61 -12.64 -3.78 7.38
C LYS A 61 -12.87 -5.29 7.35
N ALA A 62 -13.36 -5.82 8.47
CA ALA A 62 -13.75 -7.22 8.59
C ALA A 62 -14.63 -7.66 7.42
N PHE A 63 -14.18 -8.74 6.77
CA PHE A 63 -14.85 -9.42 5.68
C PHE A 63 -14.74 -10.91 5.98
N ASN A 64 -15.84 -11.51 6.43
CA ASN A 64 -15.90 -12.85 7.03
C ASN A 64 -15.77 -14.00 6.02
N VAL A 65 -14.87 -13.87 5.05
CA VAL A 65 -14.49 -14.95 4.15
C VAL A 65 -12.98 -15.03 4.11
N LYS A 66 -12.43 -16.13 4.63
CA LYS A 66 -11.01 -16.46 4.42
C LYS A 66 -10.83 -16.74 2.93
N ARG A 67 -10.04 -15.92 2.23
CA ARG A 67 -9.82 -16.06 0.80
C ARG A 67 -8.35 -16.07 0.42
N THR A 68 -8.00 -16.97 -0.49
CA THR A 68 -6.74 -16.89 -1.22
C THR A 68 -6.89 -15.83 -2.29
N CYS A 69 -6.09 -14.77 -2.21
CA CYS A 69 -6.14 -13.66 -3.16
C CYS A 69 -5.02 -13.83 -4.19
N LYS A 70 -5.26 -13.36 -5.41
CA LYS A 70 -4.25 -13.28 -6.46
C LYS A 70 -4.01 -11.85 -6.85
N TRP A 71 -2.80 -11.58 -7.33
CA TRP A 71 -2.46 -10.30 -7.92
C TRP A 71 -2.83 -10.26 -9.40
N SER A 72 -3.44 -9.17 -9.83
CA SER A 72 -3.56 -8.84 -11.25
C SER A 72 -2.19 -8.50 -11.85
N ARG A 73 -2.12 -8.49 -13.18
CA ARG A 73 -1.14 -7.63 -13.89
C ARG A 73 -1.50 -6.15 -13.65
N PRO A 74 -0.65 -5.18 -14.04
CA PRO A 74 -1.04 -3.79 -13.99
C PRO A 74 -2.40 -3.54 -14.65
N VAL A 75 -3.28 -2.83 -13.95
CA VAL A 75 -4.68 -2.58 -14.37
C VAL A 75 -4.82 -1.25 -15.12
N ASN A 76 -3.73 -0.49 -15.22
CA ASN A 76 -3.62 0.73 -15.99
C ASN A 76 -2.24 0.84 -16.65
N GLU A 77 -2.18 1.62 -17.72
CA GLU A 77 -0.93 2.12 -18.28
C GLU A 77 -0.52 3.45 -17.61
N ALA A 78 0.70 3.91 -17.89
CA ALA A 78 1.14 5.24 -17.48
C ALA A 78 0.22 6.32 -18.08
N TRP A 79 -0.11 7.32 -17.28
CA TRP A 79 -1.05 8.41 -17.52
C TRP A 79 -2.49 7.98 -17.82
N ALA A 80 -2.81 6.70 -17.63
CA ALA A 80 -4.14 6.17 -17.84
C ALA A 80 -4.89 6.03 -16.50
N PRO A 81 -6.22 6.24 -16.49
CA PRO A 81 -7.02 6.04 -15.29
C PRO A 81 -7.06 4.57 -14.84
N ILE A 82 -7.24 4.36 -13.54
CA ILE A 82 -7.47 3.04 -12.95
C ILE A 82 -8.97 2.71 -13.11
N ASN A 83 -9.31 1.75 -13.96
CA ASN A 83 -10.69 1.31 -14.20
C ASN A 83 -10.87 -0.19 -13.89
N PHE A 84 -10.43 -0.62 -12.71
CA PHE A 84 -10.60 -2.01 -12.28
C PHE A 84 -11.97 -2.22 -11.63
N ARG A 85 -12.65 -3.31 -11.98
CA ARG A 85 -13.92 -3.71 -11.37
C ARG A 85 -13.82 -5.16 -10.95
N CYS A 86 -14.02 -5.40 -9.66
CA CYS A 86 -14.28 -6.74 -9.14
C CYS A 86 -15.52 -7.33 -9.81
N GLY A 87 -15.49 -8.63 -10.00
CA GLY A 87 -16.65 -9.41 -10.38
C GLY A 87 -17.65 -9.65 -9.27
N ALA A 88 -18.72 -10.35 -9.60
CA ALA A 88 -19.71 -10.79 -8.61
C ALA A 88 -19.03 -11.60 -7.51
N ASN A 89 -19.29 -11.24 -6.25
CA ASN A 89 -18.70 -11.85 -5.06
C ASN A 89 -17.17 -11.76 -4.97
N GLU A 90 -16.52 -10.83 -5.67
CA GLU A 90 -15.10 -10.53 -5.49
C GLU A 90 -14.91 -9.25 -4.65
N VAL A 91 -13.87 -9.23 -3.83
CA VAL A 91 -13.44 -8.07 -3.05
C VAL A 91 -11.98 -7.78 -3.30
N ILE A 92 -11.60 -6.51 -3.17
CA ILE A 92 -10.21 -6.08 -3.19
C ILE A 92 -9.61 -6.37 -1.81
N ALA A 93 -8.48 -7.05 -1.79
CA ALA A 93 -7.74 -7.41 -0.57
C ALA A 93 -6.41 -6.66 -0.46
N GLY A 94 -5.97 -5.96 -1.51
CA GLY A 94 -4.72 -5.22 -1.51
C GLY A 94 -4.46 -4.52 -2.82
N VAL A 95 -3.46 -3.64 -2.81
CA VAL A 95 -3.02 -2.86 -3.97
C VAL A 95 -1.50 -2.79 -3.95
N TYR A 96 -0.88 -2.94 -5.12
CA TYR A 96 0.51 -2.54 -5.31
C TYR A 96 0.58 -1.41 -6.34
N SER A 97 1.61 -0.60 -6.24
CA SER A 97 1.91 0.42 -7.24
C SER A 97 3.41 0.49 -7.49
N VAL A 98 3.77 0.57 -8.76
CA VAL A 98 5.15 0.82 -9.21
C VAL A 98 5.19 2.21 -9.83
N TYR A 99 6.05 3.07 -9.30
CA TYR A 99 6.33 4.37 -9.88
C TYR A 99 7.33 4.25 -11.04
N SER A 100 7.08 4.96 -12.13
CA SER A 100 7.99 5.03 -13.27
C SER A 100 8.71 6.37 -13.30
N ASN A 101 10.03 6.36 -13.15
CA ASN A 101 10.84 7.56 -13.35
C ASN A 101 10.77 8.11 -14.78
N LEU A 102 10.59 7.23 -15.77
CA LEU A 102 10.48 7.61 -17.18
C LEU A 102 9.18 8.38 -17.46
N PHE A 103 8.06 7.89 -16.94
CA PHE A 103 6.75 8.48 -17.18
C PHE A 103 6.33 9.48 -16.10
N GLN A 104 7.05 9.54 -14.97
CA GLN A 104 6.67 10.32 -13.79
C GLN A 104 5.22 10.03 -13.33
N ASP A 105 4.83 8.75 -13.40
CA ASP A 105 3.49 8.29 -13.05
C ASP A 105 3.52 6.83 -12.58
N ARG A 106 2.38 6.37 -12.06
CA ARG A 106 2.20 5.09 -11.39
C ARG A 106 1.38 4.10 -12.20
N LYS A 107 1.88 2.86 -12.27
CA LYS A 107 1.07 1.69 -12.63
C LYS A 107 0.60 1.00 -11.35
N TYR A 108 -0.62 0.51 -11.35
CA TYR A 108 -1.25 -0.13 -10.20
C TYR A 108 -1.63 -1.56 -10.53
N GLY A 109 -1.54 -2.46 -9.56
CA GLY A 109 -2.16 -3.77 -9.63
C GLY A 109 -2.94 -4.08 -8.36
N ILE A 110 -3.95 -4.92 -8.50
CA ILE A 110 -4.98 -5.15 -7.48
C ILE A 110 -4.93 -6.60 -7.05
N SER A 111 -4.95 -6.83 -5.75
CA SER A 111 -5.17 -8.15 -5.17
C SER A 111 -6.66 -8.35 -4.95
N PHE A 112 -7.20 -9.42 -5.49
CA PHE A 112 -8.62 -9.77 -5.37
C PHE A 112 -8.80 -11.28 -5.34
N ASN A 113 -9.93 -11.75 -4.82
CA ASN A 113 -10.26 -13.16 -4.87
C ASN A 113 -10.87 -13.54 -6.24
N GLU A 114 -10.69 -14.79 -6.70
CA GLU A 114 -11.32 -15.28 -7.93
C GLU A 114 -12.82 -15.61 -7.75
N ARG A 115 -13.64 -15.39 -8.80
CA ARG A 115 -15.00 -15.93 -8.94
C ARG A 115 -15.02 -17.46 -8.97
N ASN A 116 -16.11 -18.04 -8.43
CA ASN A 116 -16.53 -19.44 -8.61
C ASN A 116 -15.52 -20.53 -8.22
N LYS A 117 -14.47 -20.19 -7.49
CA LYS A 117 -13.73 -21.15 -6.66
C LYS A 117 -14.02 -20.81 -5.22
N ASN A 118 -14.56 -21.78 -4.48
CA ASN A 118 -14.49 -21.73 -3.03
C ASN A 118 -13.02 -21.53 -2.67
N CYS A 119 -12.75 -20.65 -1.70
CA CYS A 119 -11.45 -20.58 -1.08
C CYS A 119 -11.31 -21.85 -0.23
N LEU A 120 -10.99 -22.94 -0.90
CA LEU A 120 -10.71 -24.22 -0.28
C LEU A 120 -9.35 -24.07 0.40
N LEU A 121 -9.36 -24.32 1.71
CA LEU A 121 -8.16 -24.66 2.48
C LEU A 121 -7.60 -25.99 1.97
#